data_AF-A0A382DNI8-F1
#
_entry.id   AF-A0A382DNI8-F1
#
_cell.length_a   1.000
_cell.length_b   1.000
_cell.length_c   1.000
_cell.angle_alpha   90.00
_cell.angle_beta   90.00
_cell.angle_gamma   90.00
#
_symmetry.space_group_name_H-M   'P 1'
#
loop_
_entity.id
_entity.type
_entity.pdbx_description
1 polymer ?
#
loop_
_entity_poly.entity_id
_entity_poly.type
_entity_poly.pdbx_seq_one_letter_code
_entity_poly.pdbx_strand_id
1 'polypeptide(L)'
;LYVAGFRVWVSGVCFALCAFVVGTISQEFVRGAAVRREVTGTDLFTALMGLVGRSRRRYGGYIVHVGIVLMFLGFAGAGYKLDSQVLLRPGDTHEIGQYSVRYDRLSQNTDSQKQMITAHMTVLEDGATVGELYPARWFFFKHETEPTTEVALRRTVSEDLYIVLAGYELDDQAASFQITVNPLVNWIWFGFTVLALGTGLALLPESAFAYAGATVPGGAATASTLLLAGALTLVGPRVALAQPQLLESARQEVNVPTSALEIDLRRSLVCMCGSPGCGKKILAECTCAEAAATRDELKRLVADGLTRDEVLQFYVEKHGSQEALAAPLDEGFNRLAWLFPYMLAATGAIAMGGAVVRWTRYGQEPDGGTAVAPTESDVQLEARLDDELRNLD
;
A
#
# COMPACT_ATOMS: atom_id res chain seq x y z
N LEU A 1 15.84 -4.62 11.20
CA LEU A 1 16.46 -3.47 11.91
C LEU A 1 16.86 -3.92 13.31
N TYR A 2 18.15 -3.81 13.65
CA TYR A 2 18.64 -4.06 15.00
C TYR A 2 18.75 -2.73 15.73
N VAL A 3 18.07 -2.59 16.86
CA VAL A 3 18.31 -1.48 17.80
C VAL A 3 18.67 -2.13 19.13
N ALA A 4 19.83 -1.78 19.68
CA ALA A 4 20.33 -2.29 20.97
C ALA A 4 20.42 -3.83 21.08
N GLY A 5 20.68 -4.53 19.97
CA GLY A 5 20.80 -6.00 19.96
C GLY A 5 19.48 -6.77 19.81
N PHE A 6 18.33 -6.08 19.77
CA PHE A 6 17.03 -6.70 19.53
C PHE A 6 16.62 -6.55 18.06
N ARG A 7 16.13 -7.63 17.45
CA ARG A 7 15.45 -7.59 16.15
C ARG A 7 14.13 -6.84 16.33
N VAL A 8 14.06 -5.59 15.85
CA VAL A 8 12.82 -4.82 15.88
C VAL A 8 11.86 -5.42 14.86
N TRP A 9 10.77 -6.02 15.36
CA TRP A 9 9.67 -6.50 14.54
C TRP A 9 8.78 -5.32 14.12
N VAL A 10 9.23 -4.60 13.10
CA VAL A 10 8.63 -3.32 12.65
C VAL A 10 7.14 -3.48 12.35
N SER A 11 6.74 -4.56 11.65
CA SER A 11 5.33 -4.85 11.38
C SER A 11 4.53 -5.07 12.67
N GLY A 12 5.09 -5.76 13.66
CA GLY A 12 4.42 -5.97 14.96
C GLY A 12 4.18 -4.68 15.73
N VAL A 13 5.16 -3.77 15.75
CA VAL A 13 5.00 -2.43 16.36
C VAL A 13 3.92 -1.64 15.62
N CYS A 14 3.91 -1.68 14.29
CA CYS A 14 2.86 -1.04 13.49
C CYS A 14 1.47 -1.59 13.83
N PHE A 15 1.31 -2.92 13.90
CA PHE A 15 0.04 -3.54 14.29
C PHE A 15 -0.41 -3.13 15.70
N ALA A 16 0.51 -3.04 16.67
CA ALA A 16 0.19 -2.60 18.02
C ALA A 16 -0.30 -1.13 18.05
N LEU A 17 0.35 -0.25 17.30
CA LEU A 17 -0.06 1.16 17.18
C LEU A 17 -1.41 1.29 16.45
N CYS A 18 -1.63 0.52 15.38
CA CYS A 18 -2.92 0.46 14.70
C CYS A 18 -4.04 0.03 15.66
N ALA A 19 -3.81 -1.03 16.45
CA ALA A 19 -4.77 -1.51 17.45
C ALA A 19 -5.04 -0.46 18.54
N PHE A 20 -4.00 0.23 19.02
CA PHE A 20 -4.15 1.32 19.99
C PHE A 20 -5.01 2.48 19.44
N VAL A 21 -4.75 2.93 18.22
CA VAL A 21 -5.52 4.03 17.60
C VAL A 21 -6.97 3.60 17.35
N VAL A 22 -7.21 2.39 16.82
CA VAL A 22 -8.57 1.87 16.63
C VAL A 22 -9.29 1.72 17.96
N GLY A 23 -8.61 1.25 19.01
CA GLY A 23 -9.17 1.12 20.36
C GLY A 23 -9.58 2.48 20.95
N THR A 24 -8.72 3.49 20.86
CA THR A 24 -9.03 4.85 21.34
C THR A 24 -10.19 5.49 20.58
N ILE A 25 -10.22 5.37 19.25
CA ILE A 25 -11.34 5.86 18.44
C ILE A 25 -12.63 5.12 18.82
N SER A 26 -12.59 3.80 18.91
CA SER A 26 -13.76 2.99 19.28
C SER A 26 -14.30 3.36 20.65
N GLN A 27 -13.41 3.60 21.62
CA GLN A 27 -13.78 4.07 22.96
C GLN A 27 -14.50 5.41 22.92
N GLU A 28 -14.04 6.38 22.11
CA GLU A 28 -14.70 7.69 21.95
C GLU A 28 -16.11 7.57 21.32
N PHE A 29 -16.28 6.69 20.33
CA PHE A 29 -17.60 6.43 19.74
C PHE A 29 -18.56 5.77 20.74
N VAL A 30 -18.09 4.75 21.46
CA VAL A 30 -18.92 4.01 22.45
C VAL A 30 -19.32 4.92 23.60
N ARG A 31 -18.38 5.67 24.20
CA ARG A 31 -18.68 6.61 25.28
C ARG A 31 -19.63 7.71 24.82
N GLY A 32 -19.40 8.30 23.64
CA GLY A 32 -20.27 9.33 23.09
C GLY A 32 -21.69 8.83 22.80
N ALA A 33 -21.82 7.59 22.30
CA ALA A 33 -23.12 6.99 22.03
C ALA A 33 -23.86 6.60 23.31
N ALA A 34 -23.15 6.10 24.33
CA ALA A 34 -23.71 5.76 25.64
C ALA A 34 -24.30 6.99 26.35
N VAL A 35 -23.52 8.07 26.46
CA VAL A 35 -23.98 9.34 27.07
C VAL A 35 -25.19 9.88 26.33
N ARG A 36 -25.18 9.85 24.99
CA ARG A 36 -26.33 10.31 24.23
C ARG A 36 -27.57 9.45 24.46
N ARG A 37 -27.42 8.13 24.49
CA ARG A 37 -28.52 7.19 24.79
C ARG A 37 -29.16 7.49 26.14
N GLU A 38 -28.38 7.80 27.17
CA GLU A 38 -28.90 8.18 28.49
C GLU A 38 -29.71 9.49 28.45
N VAL A 39 -29.27 10.46 27.66
CA VAL A 39 -29.95 11.76 27.53
C VAL A 39 -31.18 11.70 26.61
N THR A 40 -31.15 10.95 25.51
CA THR A 40 -32.24 10.91 24.52
C THR A 40 -33.22 9.74 24.71
N GLY A 41 -32.87 8.73 25.52
CA GLY A 41 -33.69 7.54 25.73
C GLY A 41 -33.81 6.61 24.50
N THR A 42 -33.04 6.84 23.44
CA THR A 42 -33.10 6.09 22.17
C THR A 42 -32.23 4.82 22.22
N ASP A 43 -32.39 3.93 21.24
CA ASP A 43 -31.47 2.81 21.06
C ASP A 43 -30.03 3.27 20.72
N LEU A 44 -29.06 2.37 20.93
CA LEU A 44 -27.62 2.68 20.78
C LEU A 44 -27.25 3.07 19.35
N PHE A 45 -27.90 2.46 18.34
CA PHE A 45 -27.59 2.72 16.94
C PHE A 45 -28.11 4.10 16.52
N THR A 46 -29.34 4.44 16.91
CA THR A 46 -29.92 5.79 16.70
C THR A 46 -29.12 6.86 17.43
N ALA A 47 -28.67 6.58 18.66
CA ALA A 47 -27.78 7.48 19.39
C ALA A 47 -26.44 7.67 18.65
N LEU A 48 -25.82 6.61 18.13
CA LEU A 48 -24.58 6.69 17.37
C LEU A 48 -24.74 7.50 16.07
N MET A 49 -25.80 7.24 15.31
CA MET A 49 -26.10 8.02 14.09
C MET A 49 -26.36 9.49 14.40
N GLY A 50 -27.11 9.79 15.47
CA GLY A 50 -27.36 11.16 15.92
C GLY A 50 -26.11 11.88 16.44
N LEU A 51 -25.17 11.14 17.03
CA LEU A 51 -23.88 11.66 17.49
C LEU A 51 -23.00 12.07 16.30
N VAL A 52 -22.90 11.19 15.29
CA VAL A 52 -22.19 11.47 14.04
C VAL A 52 -22.84 12.63 13.29
N GLY A 53 -24.16 12.66 13.21
CA GLY A 53 -24.92 13.72 12.55
C GLY A 53 -24.77 15.10 13.21
N ARG A 54 -24.68 15.17 14.55
CA ARG A 54 -24.51 16.46 15.27
C ARG A 54 -23.08 16.99 15.21
N SER A 55 -22.08 16.11 15.21
CA SER A 55 -20.65 16.49 15.26
C SER A 55 -19.86 15.91 14.08
N ARG A 56 -20.35 16.17 12.86
CA ARG A 56 -19.88 15.56 11.60
C ARG A 56 -18.38 15.73 11.37
N ARG A 57 -17.85 16.94 11.60
CA ARG A 57 -16.41 17.20 11.41
C ARG A 57 -15.55 16.37 12.36
N ARG A 58 -15.97 16.23 13.62
CA ARG A 58 -15.24 15.44 14.63
C ARG A 58 -15.28 13.95 14.30
N TYR A 59 -16.48 13.39 14.12
CA TYR A 59 -16.63 11.96 13.86
C TYR A 59 -16.23 11.54 12.44
N GLY A 60 -16.41 12.41 11.44
CA GLY A 60 -15.85 12.23 10.10
C GLY A 60 -14.33 12.26 10.12
N GLY A 61 -13.71 13.15 10.90
CA GLY A 61 -12.27 13.14 11.17
C GLY A 61 -11.80 11.82 11.78
N TYR A 62 -12.52 11.27 12.75
CA TYR A 62 -12.18 9.95 13.30
C TYR A 62 -12.32 8.81 12.29
N ILE A 63 -13.34 8.84 11.42
CA ILE A 63 -13.48 7.86 10.32
C ILE A 63 -12.30 7.97 9.35
N VAL A 64 -11.84 9.18 9.03
CA VAL A 64 -10.62 9.38 8.23
C VAL A 64 -9.41 8.73 8.90
N HIS A 65 -9.23 8.91 10.22
CA HIS A 65 -8.13 8.27 10.94
C HIS A 65 -8.21 6.75 10.89
N VAL A 66 -9.41 6.16 11.01
CA VAL A 66 -9.60 4.72 10.81
C VAL A 66 -9.18 4.32 9.38
N GLY A 67 -9.55 5.08 8.36
CA GLY A 67 -9.11 4.87 6.98
C GLY A 67 -7.59 4.83 6.84
N ILE A 68 -6.88 5.78 7.47
CA ILE A 68 -5.41 5.80 7.50
C ILE A 68 -4.84 4.59 8.24
N VAL A 69 -5.41 4.21 9.39
CA VAL A 69 -4.96 3.02 10.14
C VAL A 69 -5.09 1.74 9.31
N LEU A 70 -6.16 1.59 8.54
CA LEU A 70 -6.36 0.45 7.63
C LEU A 70 -5.30 0.40 6.52
N MET A 71 -4.87 1.55 6.00
CA MET A 71 -3.75 1.61 5.05
C MET A 71 -2.44 1.17 5.69
N PHE A 72 -2.13 1.64 6.91
CA PHE A 72 -0.94 1.21 7.65
C PHE A 72 -0.96 -0.29 7.95
N LEU A 73 -2.13 -0.85 8.27
CA LEU A 73 -2.32 -2.29 8.42
C LEU A 73 -1.93 -3.04 7.13
N GLY A 74 -2.38 -2.55 5.98
CA GLY A 74 -2.00 -3.10 4.67
C GLY A 74 -0.50 -2.99 4.38
N PHE A 75 0.11 -1.84 4.62
CA PHE A 75 1.56 -1.65 4.43
C PHE A 75 2.41 -2.52 5.36
N ALA A 76 1.99 -2.70 6.60
CA ALA A 76 2.67 -3.60 7.55
C ALA A 76 2.65 -5.06 7.09
N GLY A 77 1.65 -5.44 6.29
CA GLY A 77 1.56 -6.72 5.58
C GLY A 77 2.76 -6.98 4.67
N ALA A 78 3.37 -5.95 4.06
CA ALA A 78 4.51 -6.12 3.16
C ALA A 78 5.70 -6.86 3.81
N GLY A 79 5.83 -6.83 5.14
CA GLY A 79 6.84 -7.59 5.88
C GLY A 79 6.67 -9.12 5.83
N TYR A 80 5.51 -9.61 5.40
CA TYR A 80 5.17 -11.03 5.25
C TYR A 80 5.00 -11.45 3.78
N LYS A 81 5.40 -10.59 2.85
CA LYS A 81 5.37 -10.88 1.41
C LYS A 81 6.25 -12.10 1.10
N LEU A 82 5.68 -13.05 0.37
CA LEU A 82 6.42 -14.18 -0.19
C LEU A 82 6.66 -13.91 -1.69
N ASP A 83 7.87 -14.15 -2.17
CA ASP A 83 8.22 -13.96 -3.58
C ASP A 83 9.12 -15.11 -4.02
N SER A 84 8.76 -15.74 -5.13
CA SER A 84 9.49 -16.85 -5.72
C SER A 84 9.56 -16.66 -7.23
N GLN A 85 10.74 -16.93 -7.80
CA GLN A 85 10.93 -16.98 -9.24
C GLN A 85 11.31 -18.40 -9.59
N VAL A 86 10.54 -19.05 -10.47
CA VAL A 86 10.70 -20.47 -10.79
C VAL A 86 10.58 -20.71 -12.29
N LEU A 87 11.34 -21.68 -12.79
CA LEU A 87 11.19 -22.22 -14.13
C LEU A 87 10.38 -23.51 -14.01
N LEU A 88 9.22 -23.57 -14.68
CA LEU A 88 8.33 -24.73 -14.64
C LEU A 88 8.10 -25.28 -16.04
N ARG A 89 7.90 -26.60 -16.11
CA ARG A 89 7.41 -27.32 -17.29
C ARG A 89 5.97 -27.80 -17.07
N PRO A 90 5.20 -28.07 -18.13
CA PRO A 90 3.83 -28.56 -17.97
C PRO A 90 3.76 -29.79 -17.05
N GLY A 91 2.88 -29.74 -16.06
CA GLY A 91 2.75 -30.75 -15.00
C GLY A 91 3.51 -30.43 -13.71
N ASP A 92 4.53 -29.57 -13.76
CA ASP A 92 5.26 -29.16 -12.56
C ASP A 92 4.39 -28.31 -11.65
N THR A 93 4.63 -28.46 -10.34
CA THR A 93 3.92 -27.73 -9.30
C THR A 93 4.93 -27.03 -8.38
N HIS A 94 4.63 -25.79 -8.02
CA HIS A 94 5.45 -25.01 -7.09
C HIS A 94 4.62 -24.56 -5.89
N GLU A 95 5.18 -24.77 -4.69
CA GLU A 95 4.55 -24.40 -3.43
C GLU A 95 5.05 -23.04 -2.94
N ILE A 96 4.13 -22.17 -2.54
CA ILE A 96 4.42 -20.87 -1.96
C ILE A 96 3.37 -20.50 -0.91
N GLY A 97 3.79 -20.43 0.36
CA GLY A 97 2.87 -20.23 1.48
C GLY A 97 1.88 -21.40 1.58
N GLN A 98 0.59 -21.09 1.50
CA GLN A 98 -0.51 -22.07 1.49
C GLN A 98 -0.94 -22.50 0.08
N TYR A 99 -0.36 -21.91 -0.97
CA TYR A 99 -0.73 -22.21 -2.35
C TYR A 99 0.22 -23.21 -2.98
N SER A 100 -0.36 -24.11 -3.78
CA SER A 100 0.36 -24.97 -4.71
C SER A 100 -0.07 -24.59 -6.12
N VAL A 101 0.85 -24.03 -6.90
CA VAL A 101 0.58 -23.55 -8.25
C VAL A 101 1.11 -24.57 -9.24
N ARG A 102 0.22 -25.22 -9.98
CA ARG A 102 0.56 -26.15 -11.05
C ARG A 102 0.55 -25.43 -12.39
N TYR A 103 1.59 -25.64 -13.18
CA TYR A 103 1.65 -25.15 -14.55
C TYR A 103 1.08 -26.20 -15.51
N ASP A 104 0.01 -25.87 -16.23
CA ASP A 104 -0.70 -26.84 -17.05
C ASP A 104 -0.22 -26.85 -18.51
N ARG A 105 -0.05 -25.66 -19.13
CA ARG A 105 0.43 -25.52 -20.52
C ARG A 105 0.72 -24.07 -20.90
N LEU A 106 1.52 -23.87 -21.96
CA LEU A 106 1.62 -22.60 -22.68
C LEU A 106 0.68 -22.59 -23.88
N SER A 107 0.09 -21.44 -24.18
CA SER A 107 -0.70 -21.23 -25.39
C SER A 107 -0.28 -19.94 -26.07
N GLN A 108 -0.21 -19.98 -27.40
CA GLN A 108 0.00 -18.81 -28.23
C GLN A 108 -1.28 -18.56 -29.03
N ASN A 109 -1.87 -17.40 -28.82
CA ASN A 109 -3.05 -16.94 -29.54
C ASN A 109 -2.75 -15.59 -30.20
N THR A 110 -3.35 -15.31 -31.34
CA THR A 110 -3.17 -14.03 -32.04
C THR A 110 -4.53 -13.47 -32.44
N ASP A 111 -4.77 -12.19 -32.16
CA ASP A 111 -5.93 -11.45 -32.62
C ASP A 111 -5.54 -10.39 -33.66
N SER A 112 -6.47 -9.49 -34.03
CA SER A 112 -6.22 -8.46 -35.05
C SER A 112 -5.29 -7.33 -34.59
N GLN A 113 -4.94 -7.26 -33.30
CA GLN A 113 -4.16 -6.19 -32.70
C GLN A 113 -2.89 -6.68 -31.99
N LYS A 114 -2.89 -7.92 -31.48
CA LYS A 114 -1.82 -8.46 -30.65
C LYS A 114 -1.67 -9.98 -30.75
N GLN A 115 -0.44 -10.43 -30.55
CA GLN A 115 -0.11 -11.80 -30.22
C GLN A 115 -0.02 -11.94 -28.69
N MET A 116 -0.57 -13.02 -28.15
CA MET A 116 -0.70 -13.29 -26.72
C MET A 116 -0.07 -14.64 -26.40
N ILE A 117 0.95 -14.63 -25.55
CA ILE A 117 1.53 -15.84 -24.97
C ILE A 117 0.94 -15.99 -23.58
N THR A 118 0.10 -16.99 -23.38
CA THR A 118 -0.68 -17.19 -22.15
C THR A 118 -0.33 -18.55 -21.54
N ALA A 119 0.13 -18.54 -20.29
CA ALA A 119 0.29 -19.74 -19.51
C ALA A 119 -1.03 -20.08 -18.81
N HIS A 120 -1.39 -21.35 -18.78
CA HIS A 120 -2.54 -21.87 -18.03
C HIS A 120 -2.01 -22.48 -16.76
N MET A 121 -2.51 -22.02 -15.61
CA MET A 121 -2.05 -22.46 -14.31
C MET A 121 -3.22 -22.78 -13.40
N THR A 122 -3.16 -23.92 -12.73
CA THR A 122 -4.14 -24.34 -11.73
C THR A 122 -3.59 -23.99 -10.34
N VAL A 123 -4.37 -23.27 -9.55
CA VAL A 123 -4.01 -22.94 -8.16
C VAL A 123 -4.78 -23.86 -7.21
N LEU A 124 -4.04 -24.49 -6.31
CA LEU A 124 -4.57 -25.29 -5.22
C LEU A 124 -4.26 -24.62 -3.88
N GLU A 125 -5.17 -24.77 -2.92
CA GLU A 125 -5.05 -24.34 -1.52
C GLU A 125 -5.42 -25.55 -0.66
N ASP A 126 -4.54 -25.99 0.24
CA ASP A 126 -4.74 -27.19 1.08
C ASP A 126 -5.15 -28.46 0.29
N GLY A 127 -4.63 -28.60 -0.94
CA GLY A 127 -4.91 -29.73 -1.82
C GLY A 127 -6.25 -29.65 -2.58
N ALA A 128 -7.07 -28.63 -2.36
CA ALA A 128 -8.27 -28.36 -3.13
C ALA A 128 -8.01 -27.33 -4.24
N THR A 129 -8.51 -27.58 -5.45
CA THR A 129 -8.41 -26.60 -6.55
C THR A 129 -9.28 -25.39 -6.25
N VAL A 130 -8.65 -24.22 -6.15
CA VAL A 130 -9.34 -22.96 -5.82
C VAL A 130 -9.60 -22.06 -7.03
N GLY A 131 -8.91 -22.31 -8.16
CA GLY A 131 -9.18 -21.64 -9.42
C GLY A 131 -8.06 -21.83 -10.44
N GLU A 132 -8.30 -21.33 -11.65
CA GLU A 132 -7.31 -21.26 -12.73
C GLU A 132 -6.89 -19.80 -12.95
N LEU A 133 -5.61 -19.60 -13.26
CA LEU A 133 -4.99 -18.32 -13.49
C LEU A 133 -4.26 -18.34 -14.84
N TYR A 134 -4.35 -17.22 -15.56
CA TYR A 134 -3.87 -17.12 -16.94
C TYR A 134 -2.89 -15.97 -17.13
N PRO A 135 -1.68 -16.03 -16.54
CA PRO A 135 -0.70 -14.97 -16.72
C PRO A 135 -0.22 -14.97 -18.18
N ALA A 136 -0.08 -13.76 -18.76
CA ALA A 136 0.21 -13.64 -20.18
C ALA A 136 1.18 -12.50 -20.51
N ARG A 137 1.78 -12.58 -21.70
CA ARG A 137 2.50 -11.49 -22.35
C ARG A 137 1.85 -11.15 -23.67
N TRP A 138 1.59 -9.87 -23.89
CA TRP A 138 0.96 -9.36 -25.09
C TRP A 138 1.97 -8.57 -25.92
N PHE A 139 2.04 -8.90 -27.19
CA PHE A 139 2.88 -8.27 -28.20
C PHE A 139 1.95 -7.57 -29.17
N PHE A 140 1.87 -6.24 -29.07
CA PHE A 140 1.03 -5.44 -29.96
C PHE A 140 1.69 -5.27 -31.31
N PHE A 141 0.91 -5.36 -32.38
CA PHE A 141 1.43 -5.16 -33.72
C PHE A 141 1.97 -3.74 -33.91
N LYS A 142 3.11 -3.60 -34.57
CA LYS A 142 3.90 -2.37 -34.74
C LYS A 142 4.63 -1.89 -33.47
N HIS A 143 4.50 -2.60 -32.36
CA HIS A 143 5.15 -2.31 -31.07
C HIS A 143 5.67 -3.61 -30.42
N GLU A 144 6.11 -4.57 -31.23
CA GLU A 144 6.47 -5.92 -30.78
C GLU A 144 7.70 -5.93 -29.85
N THR A 145 8.56 -4.92 -29.93
CA THR A 145 9.71 -4.74 -29.05
C THR A 145 9.34 -4.24 -27.65
N GLU A 146 8.08 -3.85 -27.43
CA GLU A 146 7.58 -3.28 -26.17
C GLU A 146 6.38 -4.09 -25.63
N PRO A 147 6.56 -5.39 -25.31
CA PRO A 147 5.46 -6.23 -24.86
C PRO A 147 4.92 -5.79 -23.50
N THR A 148 3.61 -5.92 -23.32
CA THR A 148 2.94 -5.71 -22.03
C THR A 148 2.73 -7.03 -21.32
N THR A 149 2.72 -6.98 -19.99
CA THR A 149 2.52 -8.15 -19.14
C THR A 149 1.13 -8.11 -18.52
N GLU A 150 0.35 -9.15 -18.73
CA GLU A 150 -0.92 -9.37 -18.05
C GLU A 150 -0.67 -10.26 -16.83
N VAL A 151 -0.84 -9.66 -15.65
CA VAL A 151 -0.58 -10.33 -14.38
C VAL A 151 -1.81 -11.09 -13.95
N ALA A 152 -1.68 -12.41 -13.74
CA ALA A 152 -2.77 -13.16 -13.17
C ALA A 152 -2.86 -12.91 -11.67
N LEU A 153 -4.07 -12.60 -11.20
CA LEU A 153 -4.31 -12.15 -9.84
C LEU A 153 -5.50 -12.89 -9.25
N ARG A 154 -5.25 -13.58 -8.14
CA ARG A 154 -6.30 -14.07 -7.24
C ARG A 154 -6.35 -13.19 -6.01
N ARG A 155 -7.49 -12.55 -5.77
CA ARG A 155 -7.70 -11.68 -4.62
C ARG A 155 -8.46 -12.41 -3.52
N THR A 156 -7.99 -12.29 -2.28
CA THR A 156 -8.73 -12.74 -1.09
C THR A 156 -8.77 -11.64 -0.03
N VAL A 157 -9.49 -11.84 1.07
CA VAL A 157 -9.61 -10.82 2.12
C VAL A 157 -8.28 -10.61 2.86
N SER A 158 -7.49 -11.67 3.01
CA SER A 158 -6.25 -11.68 3.80
C SER A 158 -5.00 -11.50 2.95
N GLU A 159 -4.98 -11.99 1.71
CA GLU A 159 -3.82 -11.93 0.82
C GLU A 159 -4.18 -12.03 -0.66
N ASP A 160 -3.26 -11.59 -1.51
CA ASP A 160 -3.41 -11.61 -2.95
C ASP A 160 -2.26 -12.41 -3.56
N LEU A 161 -2.60 -13.40 -4.39
CA LEU A 161 -1.64 -14.21 -5.16
C LEU A 161 -1.47 -13.60 -6.56
N TYR A 162 -0.26 -13.19 -6.87
CA TYR A 162 0.14 -12.66 -8.16
C TYR A 162 1.02 -13.68 -8.87
N ILE A 163 0.72 -13.92 -10.15
CA ILE A 163 1.58 -14.71 -11.02
C ILE A 163 1.90 -13.90 -12.27
N VAL A 164 3.19 -13.80 -12.57
CA VAL A 164 3.70 -13.07 -13.72
C VAL A 164 4.47 -14.04 -14.60
N LEU A 165 4.15 -14.08 -15.89
CA LEU A 165 4.94 -14.78 -16.89
C LEU A 165 6.17 -13.93 -17.24
N ALA A 166 7.32 -14.26 -16.64
CA ALA A 166 8.56 -13.50 -16.79
C ALA A 166 9.27 -13.82 -18.12
N GLY A 167 9.28 -15.08 -18.53
CA GLY A 167 9.92 -15.57 -19.75
C GLY A 167 9.36 -16.92 -20.16
N TYR A 168 9.61 -17.33 -21.40
CA TYR A 168 9.07 -18.57 -21.95
C TYR A 168 9.91 -19.09 -23.12
N GLU A 169 9.81 -20.39 -23.36
CA GLU A 169 10.30 -21.09 -24.54
C GLU A 169 9.13 -21.91 -25.11
N LEU A 170 8.74 -21.64 -26.37
CA LEU A 170 7.55 -22.27 -26.96
C LEU A 170 7.77 -23.75 -27.26
N ASP A 171 8.97 -24.10 -27.74
CA ASP A 171 9.32 -25.45 -28.20
C ASP A 171 9.27 -26.46 -27.05
N ASP A 172 9.87 -26.11 -25.92
CA ASP A 172 9.95 -26.96 -24.73
C ASP A 172 8.76 -26.77 -23.77
N GLN A 173 7.84 -25.85 -24.09
CA GLN A 173 6.77 -25.38 -23.20
C GLN A 173 7.26 -24.88 -21.84
N ALA A 174 8.56 -24.62 -21.67
CA ALA A 174 9.14 -24.17 -20.42
C ALA A 174 8.85 -22.68 -20.21
N ALA A 175 8.50 -22.27 -18.99
CA ALA A 175 8.19 -20.88 -18.68
C ALA A 175 8.73 -20.48 -17.30
N SER A 176 9.27 -19.26 -17.19
CA SER A 176 9.56 -18.66 -15.90
C SER A 176 8.38 -17.87 -15.39
N PHE A 177 8.08 -18.11 -14.12
CA PHE A 177 7.04 -17.44 -13.38
C PHE A 177 7.67 -16.69 -12.21
N GLN A 178 7.23 -15.45 -12.01
CA GLN A 178 7.38 -14.78 -10.73
C GLN A 178 6.04 -14.90 -10.01
N ILE A 179 6.04 -15.66 -8.91
CA ILE A 179 4.87 -15.93 -8.09
C ILE A 179 5.07 -15.21 -6.77
N THR A 180 4.13 -14.35 -6.42
CA THR A 180 4.22 -13.47 -5.27
C THR A 180 2.93 -13.51 -4.46
N VAL A 181 3.03 -13.75 -3.16
CA VAL A 181 1.90 -13.62 -2.22
C VAL A 181 2.05 -12.30 -1.46
N ASN A 182 1.13 -11.38 -1.69
CA ASN A 182 1.10 -10.07 -1.04
C ASN A 182 -0.03 -10.04 0.01
N PRO A 183 0.28 -10.10 1.30
CA PRO A 183 -0.75 -10.06 2.33
C PRO A 183 -1.25 -8.62 2.59
N LEU A 184 -2.53 -8.53 2.93
CA LEU A 184 -3.24 -7.32 3.39
C LEU A 184 -3.36 -6.15 2.39
N VAL A 185 -3.04 -6.33 1.09
CA VAL A 185 -3.14 -5.24 0.09
C VAL A 185 -4.56 -4.69 -0.03
N ASN A 186 -5.60 -5.54 0.04
CA ASN A 186 -7.00 -5.10 -0.01
C ASN A 186 -7.38 -4.14 1.12
N TRP A 187 -6.69 -4.16 2.27
CA TRP A 187 -6.95 -3.23 3.37
C TRP A 187 -6.50 -1.80 3.05
N ILE A 188 -5.54 -1.62 2.13
CA ILE A 188 -5.14 -0.32 1.63
C ILE A 188 -6.29 0.31 0.83
N TRP A 189 -6.87 -0.44 -0.10
CA TRP A 189 -8.01 -0.01 -0.91
C TRP A 189 -9.26 0.25 -0.07
N PHE A 190 -9.51 -0.62 0.92
CA PHE A 190 -10.58 -0.39 1.89
C PHE A 190 -10.33 0.89 2.72
N GLY A 191 -9.08 1.13 3.15
CA GLY A 191 -8.68 2.37 3.81
C GLY A 191 -8.95 3.62 2.97
N PHE A 192 -8.67 3.61 1.66
CA PHE A 192 -8.99 4.72 0.76
C PHE A 192 -10.49 4.98 0.68
N THR A 193 -11.29 3.91 0.63
CA THR A 193 -12.76 4.01 0.61
C THR A 193 -13.28 4.64 1.92
N VAL A 194 -12.80 4.17 3.07
CA VAL A 194 -13.18 4.71 4.39
C VAL A 194 -12.74 6.17 4.55
N LEU A 195 -11.54 6.51 4.07
CA LEU A 195 -11.03 7.88 4.07
C LEU A 195 -11.92 8.80 3.23
N ALA A 196 -12.31 8.37 2.03
CA ALA A 196 -13.20 9.14 1.15
C ALA A 196 -14.57 9.35 1.81
N LEU A 197 -15.14 8.32 2.45
CA LEU A 197 -16.40 8.42 3.19
C LEU A 197 -16.30 9.36 4.40
N GLY A 198 -15.24 9.24 5.20
CA GLY A 198 -15.00 10.11 6.35
C GLY A 198 -14.79 11.57 5.94
N THR A 199 -14.09 11.80 4.83
CA THR A 199 -13.89 13.13 4.25
C THR A 199 -15.20 13.71 3.76
N GLY A 200 -15.99 12.92 3.01
CA GLY A 200 -17.34 13.31 2.57
C GLY A 200 -18.20 13.73 3.76
N LEU A 201 -18.24 12.91 4.82
CA LEU A 201 -18.99 13.22 6.04
C LEU A 201 -18.49 14.49 6.74
N ALA A 202 -17.18 14.70 6.83
CA ALA A 202 -16.60 15.88 7.48
C ALA A 202 -16.87 17.18 6.72
N LEU A 203 -17.03 17.10 5.39
CA LEU A 203 -17.32 18.24 4.51
C LEU A 203 -18.83 18.50 4.31
N LEU A 204 -19.72 17.63 4.80
CA LEU A 204 -21.17 17.83 4.66
C LEU A 204 -21.61 19.10 5.42
N PRO A 205 -22.32 20.04 4.76
CA PRO A 205 -22.83 21.25 5.40
C PRO A 205 -23.92 20.91 6.41
N GLU A 206 -24.06 21.73 7.45
CA GLU A 206 -25.02 21.50 8.54
C GLU A 206 -26.47 21.40 8.05
N SER A 207 -26.78 22.09 6.95
CA SER A 207 -28.08 22.09 6.27
C SER A 207 -28.44 20.77 5.59
N ALA A 208 -27.49 19.90 5.27
CA ALA A 208 -27.73 18.68 4.50
C ALA A 208 -28.66 17.67 5.20
N PHE A 209 -28.76 17.71 6.53
CA PHE A 209 -29.70 16.88 7.30
C PHE A 209 -30.88 17.67 7.88
N ALA A 210 -30.91 19.00 7.77
CA ALA A 210 -32.13 19.76 8.03
C ALA A 210 -33.22 19.44 6.99
N TYR A 211 -32.81 19.04 5.78
CA TYR A 211 -33.70 18.59 4.71
C TYR A 211 -34.21 17.15 4.86
N ALA A 212 -33.68 16.34 5.78
CA ALA A 212 -34.21 14.98 6.01
C ALA A 212 -35.60 14.98 6.70
N GLY A 213 -36.06 16.14 7.17
CA GLY A 213 -37.43 16.37 7.66
C GLY A 213 -38.32 17.17 6.69
N ALA A 214 -37.80 17.60 5.54
CA ALA A 214 -38.56 18.38 4.55
C ALA A 214 -38.76 17.54 3.29
N THR A 215 -39.99 17.09 3.06
CA THR A 215 -40.42 16.41 1.83
C THR A 215 -39.93 17.18 0.59
N VAL A 216 -39.05 16.56 -0.20
CA VAL A 216 -38.61 17.11 -1.47
C VAL A 216 -39.78 17.04 -2.46
N PRO A 217 -40.17 18.16 -3.12
CA PRO A 217 -41.16 18.12 -4.18
C PRO A 217 -40.66 17.24 -5.33
N GLY A 218 -41.42 16.20 -5.67
CA GLY A 218 -41.12 15.32 -6.78
C GLY A 218 -41.12 16.08 -8.10
N GLY A 219 -39.99 16.10 -8.81
CA GLY A 219 -39.98 16.57 -10.20
C GLY A 219 -38.64 16.98 -10.82
N ALA A 220 -37.56 17.15 -10.07
CA ALA A 220 -36.37 17.84 -10.60
C ALA A 220 -35.10 16.98 -10.80
N ALA A 221 -35.22 15.66 -10.95
CA ALA A 221 -34.04 14.77 -11.01
C ALA A 221 -33.95 13.85 -12.24
N THR A 222 -34.58 14.19 -13.37
CA THR A 222 -34.59 13.33 -14.57
C THR A 222 -33.80 13.85 -15.77
N ALA A 223 -33.39 15.13 -15.80
CA ALA A 223 -32.70 15.68 -16.97
C ALA A 223 -31.16 15.49 -16.95
N SER A 224 -30.54 15.48 -15.76
CA SER A 224 -29.07 15.50 -15.63
C SER A 224 -28.42 14.11 -15.65
N THR A 225 -29.18 13.05 -15.36
CA THR A 225 -28.71 11.66 -15.35
C THR A 225 -28.72 11.00 -16.73
N LEU A 226 -29.52 11.50 -17.67
CA LEU A 226 -29.58 10.98 -19.06
C LEU A 226 -28.44 11.51 -19.96
N LEU A 227 -27.85 12.66 -19.62
CA LEU A 227 -26.76 13.25 -20.42
C LEU A 227 -25.39 12.63 -20.13
N LEU A 228 -25.15 12.06 -18.95
CA LEU A 228 -23.91 11.32 -18.67
C LEU A 228 -23.91 9.88 -19.23
N ALA A 229 -25.09 9.28 -19.47
CA ALA A 229 -25.19 7.95 -20.05
C ALA A 229 -25.03 7.94 -21.58
N GLY A 230 -25.39 9.03 -22.27
CA GLY A 230 -25.26 9.15 -23.73
C GLY A 230 -23.85 9.47 -24.24
N ALA A 231 -22.95 9.92 -23.37
CA ALA A 231 -21.57 10.26 -23.75
C ALA A 231 -20.63 9.04 -23.81
N LEU A 232 -21.07 7.87 -23.35
CA LEU A 232 -20.23 6.66 -23.25
C LEU A 232 -20.36 5.67 -24.42
N THR A 233 -21.17 5.96 -25.44
CA THR A 233 -21.49 5.00 -26.52
C THR A 233 -21.01 5.39 -27.93
N LEU A 234 -20.19 6.44 -28.08
CA LEU A 234 -19.81 6.96 -29.42
C LEU A 234 -18.33 6.81 -29.81
N VAL A 235 -17.53 6.02 -29.08
CA VAL A 235 -16.15 5.69 -29.50
C VAL A 235 -15.94 4.17 -29.44
N GLY A 236 -16.45 3.47 -30.45
CA GLY A 236 -16.08 2.07 -30.72
C GLY A 236 -14.92 2.01 -31.71
N PRO A 237 -13.87 1.19 -31.49
CA PRO A 237 -12.74 1.10 -32.40
C PRO A 237 -13.13 0.35 -33.69
N ARG A 238 -12.70 0.85 -34.84
CA ARG A 238 -12.85 0.18 -36.14
C ARG A 238 -11.78 -0.91 -36.27
N VAL A 239 -12.22 -2.16 -36.43
CA VAL A 239 -11.35 -3.30 -36.71
C VAL A 239 -10.95 -3.27 -38.18
N ALA A 240 -9.68 -2.99 -38.45
CA ALA A 240 -9.06 -3.26 -39.75
C ALA A 240 -8.48 -4.68 -39.73
N LEU A 241 -8.87 -5.50 -40.69
CA LEU A 241 -8.29 -6.83 -40.88
C LEU A 241 -6.92 -6.66 -41.56
N ALA A 242 -5.85 -7.00 -40.85
CA ALA A 242 -4.51 -7.15 -41.41
C ALA A 242 -4.05 -8.59 -41.18
N GLN A 243 -3.44 -9.19 -42.21
CA GLN A 243 -2.99 -10.57 -42.21
C GLN A 243 -1.83 -10.82 -41.23
N PRO A 244 -1.78 -12.00 -40.59
CA PRO A 244 -0.74 -12.34 -39.65
C PRO A 244 0.57 -12.59 -40.39
N GLN A 245 1.61 -11.85 -40.02
CA GLN A 245 2.98 -12.22 -40.33
C GLN A 245 3.46 -13.02 -39.12
N LEU A 246 3.84 -14.27 -39.34
CA LEU A 246 4.40 -15.14 -38.31
C LEU A 246 5.67 -14.46 -37.79
N LEU A 247 5.65 -14.01 -36.53
CA LEU A 247 6.84 -13.50 -35.88
C LEU A 247 7.69 -14.70 -35.45
N GLU A 248 8.87 -14.81 -36.04
CA GLU A 248 9.95 -15.68 -35.61
C GLU A 248 10.21 -15.45 -34.11
N SER A 249 10.29 -16.54 -33.37
CA SER A 249 10.46 -16.61 -31.92
C SER A 249 11.55 -15.70 -31.38
N ALA A 250 11.16 -14.59 -30.74
CA ALA A 250 12.04 -13.88 -29.81
C ALA A 250 12.19 -14.74 -28.54
N ARG A 251 13.21 -15.61 -28.52
CA ARG A 251 13.67 -16.28 -27.30
C ARG A 251 14.09 -15.23 -26.29
N GLN A 252 13.28 -14.99 -25.27
CA GLN A 252 13.71 -14.28 -24.08
C GLN A 252 14.19 -15.32 -23.08
N GLU A 253 15.51 -15.47 -22.97
CA GLU A 253 16.14 -16.45 -22.08
C GLU A 253 15.59 -16.34 -20.66
N VAL A 254 15.10 -17.47 -20.19
CA VAL A 254 14.49 -17.66 -18.88
C VAL A 254 15.58 -17.65 -17.81
N ASN A 255 16.04 -16.46 -17.40
CA ASN A 255 17.03 -16.34 -16.32
C ASN A 255 16.33 -16.22 -14.94
N VAL A 256 15.96 -17.38 -14.39
CA VAL A 256 15.45 -17.52 -13.02
C VAL A 256 16.60 -17.45 -12.01
N PRO A 257 16.52 -16.59 -10.98
CA PRO A 257 17.52 -16.53 -9.93
C PRO A 257 17.53 -17.82 -9.11
N THR A 258 18.72 -18.26 -8.76
CA THR A 258 18.99 -19.57 -8.15
C THR A 258 19.23 -19.49 -6.65
N SER A 259 19.44 -18.30 -6.09
CA SER A 259 19.70 -18.10 -4.66
C SER A 259 19.03 -16.85 -4.08
N ALA A 260 18.79 -16.84 -2.77
CA ALA A 260 18.28 -15.67 -2.06
C ALA A 260 19.22 -14.46 -2.18
N LEU A 261 20.54 -14.70 -2.22
CA LEU A 261 21.55 -13.68 -2.44
C LEU A 261 21.40 -13.03 -3.83
N GLU A 262 21.16 -13.85 -4.86
CA GLU A 262 20.95 -13.34 -6.22
C GLU A 262 19.69 -12.48 -6.32
N ILE A 263 18.60 -12.87 -5.65
CA ILE A 263 17.36 -12.07 -5.59
C ILE A 263 17.61 -10.71 -4.93
N ASP A 264 18.33 -10.68 -3.81
CA ASP A 264 18.67 -9.45 -3.09
C ASP A 264 19.56 -8.52 -3.93
N LEU A 265 20.57 -9.07 -4.60
CA LEU A 265 21.47 -8.32 -5.47
C LEU A 265 20.76 -7.74 -6.70
N ARG A 266 19.85 -8.50 -7.34
CA ARG A 266 19.02 -7.98 -8.45
C ARG A 266 18.16 -6.79 -8.02
N ARG A 267 17.75 -6.69 -6.76
CA ARG A 267 16.99 -5.56 -6.21
C ARG A 267 17.89 -4.40 -5.77
N SER A 268 19.15 -4.68 -5.49
CA SER A 268 20.14 -3.70 -5.02
C SER A 268 20.90 -3.01 -6.15
N LEU A 269 20.82 -3.52 -7.38
CA LEU A 269 21.50 -2.99 -8.57
C LEU A 269 20.52 -2.30 -9.53
N VAL A 270 20.99 -1.26 -10.19
CA VAL A 270 20.25 -0.49 -11.20
C VAL A 270 20.83 -0.81 -12.58
N CYS A 271 19.96 -0.99 -13.58
CA CYS A 271 20.41 -1.22 -14.95
C CYS A 271 20.97 0.07 -15.55
N MET A 272 22.25 0.06 -15.90
CA MET A 272 22.99 1.19 -16.47
C MET A 272 22.91 1.22 -18.01
N CYS A 273 21.74 0.84 -18.55
CA CYS A 273 21.49 0.76 -19.98
C CYS A 273 21.56 2.14 -20.64
N GLY A 274 22.32 2.25 -21.75
CA GLY A 274 22.46 3.50 -22.52
C GLY A 274 21.32 3.78 -23.51
N SER A 275 20.23 3.00 -23.48
CA SER A 275 19.15 3.15 -24.46
C SER A 275 18.43 4.49 -24.30
N PRO A 276 18.13 5.22 -25.39
CA PRO A 276 17.35 6.45 -25.33
C PRO A 276 16.01 6.22 -24.61
N GLY A 277 15.70 7.02 -23.58
CA GLY A 277 14.48 6.86 -22.79
C GLY A 277 14.53 5.81 -21.66
N CYS A 278 15.69 5.19 -21.40
CA CYS A 278 15.87 4.24 -20.30
C CYS A 278 15.84 4.97 -18.94
N GLY A 279 14.79 4.76 -18.15
CA GLY A 279 14.60 5.40 -16.84
C GLY A 279 15.44 4.84 -15.69
N LYS A 280 16.60 4.21 -15.96
CA LYS A 280 17.48 3.55 -14.98
C LYS A 280 16.70 2.73 -13.93
N LYS A 281 15.99 1.70 -14.38
CA LYS A 281 15.18 0.82 -13.52
C LYS A 281 16.06 -0.16 -12.73
N ILE A 282 15.54 -0.66 -11.61
CA ILE A 282 16.18 -1.73 -10.82
C ILE A 282 16.36 -2.98 -11.70
N LEU A 283 17.48 -3.68 -11.52
CA LEU A 283 17.84 -4.86 -12.32
C LEU A 283 16.82 -5.99 -12.17
N ALA A 284 16.11 -6.10 -11.05
CA ALA A 284 15.01 -7.05 -10.87
C ALA A 284 13.83 -6.79 -11.84
N GLU A 285 13.59 -5.55 -12.23
CA GLU A 285 12.40 -5.13 -12.99
C GLU A 285 12.70 -4.81 -14.47
N CYS A 286 13.98 -4.61 -14.82
CA CYS A 286 14.39 -4.21 -16.16
C CYS A 286 14.38 -5.39 -17.15
N THR A 287 13.70 -5.30 -18.29
CA THR A 287 13.58 -6.41 -19.25
C THR A 287 14.49 -6.30 -20.48
N CYS A 288 15.41 -5.33 -20.52
CA CYS A 288 16.28 -5.11 -21.67
C CYS A 288 17.40 -6.16 -21.79
N ALA A 289 18.00 -6.26 -22.98
CA ALA A 289 19.08 -7.21 -23.27
C ALA A 289 20.31 -7.00 -22.38
N GLU A 290 20.69 -5.74 -22.11
CA GLU A 290 21.81 -5.42 -21.21
C GLU A 290 21.54 -5.89 -19.77
N ALA A 291 20.30 -5.70 -19.29
CA ALA A 291 19.87 -6.21 -17.99
C ALA A 291 19.90 -7.74 -17.94
N ALA A 292 19.56 -8.43 -19.03
CA ALA A 292 19.70 -9.89 -19.11
C ALA A 292 21.18 -10.30 -18.96
N ALA A 293 22.08 -9.69 -19.73
CA ALA A 293 23.52 -9.96 -19.65
C ALA A 293 24.10 -9.66 -18.25
N THR A 294 23.66 -8.58 -17.60
CA THR A 294 24.08 -8.25 -16.23
C THR A 294 23.57 -9.29 -15.23
N ARG A 295 22.36 -9.84 -15.39
CA ARG A 295 21.85 -10.91 -14.52
C ARG A 295 22.63 -12.21 -14.70
N ASP A 296 23.08 -12.54 -15.91
CA ASP A 296 23.93 -13.71 -16.15
C ASP A 296 25.32 -13.56 -15.53
N GLU A 297 25.89 -12.35 -15.59
CA GLU A 297 27.13 -12.02 -14.90
C GLU A 297 26.94 -12.13 -13.39
N LEU A 298 25.85 -11.57 -12.85
CA LEU A 298 25.53 -11.65 -11.43
C LEU A 298 25.41 -13.10 -10.95
N LYS A 299 24.74 -13.94 -11.73
CA LYS A 299 24.59 -15.38 -11.45
C LYS A 299 25.95 -16.09 -11.37
N ARG A 300 26.90 -15.72 -12.25
CA ARG A 300 28.28 -16.24 -12.21
C ARG A 300 29.01 -15.78 -10.96
N LEU A 301 28.96 -14.49 -10.63
CA LEU A 301 29.62 -13.95 -9.42
C LEU A 301 29.10 -14.62 -8.13
N VAL A 302 27.79 -14.87 -8.06
CA VAL A 302 27.20 -15.60 -6.93
C VAL A 302 27.62 -17.07 -6.92
N ALA A 303 27.70 -17.72 -8.08
CA ALA A 303 28.19 -19.10 -8.19
C ALA A 303 29.68 -19.23 -7.81
N ASP A 304 30.47 -18.19 -8.07
CA ASP A 304 31.88 -18.09 -7.67
C ASP A 304 32.06 -17.86 -6.15
N GLY A 305 30.96 -17.71 -5.41
CA GLY A 305 30.97 -17.62 -3.95
C GLY A 305 31.21 -16.21 -3.39
N LEU A 306 31.12 -15.17 -4.23
CA LEU A 306 31.26 -13.79 -3.75
C LEU A 306 30.12 -13.42 -2.81
N THR A 307 30.45 -12.63 -1.79
CA THR A 307 29.49 -12.07 -0.85
C THR A 307 28.75 -10.88 -1.45
N ARG A 308 27.65 -10.50 -0.80
CA ARG A 308 26.82 -9.36 -1.23
C ARG A 308 27.65 -8.09 -1.44
N ASP A 309 28.47 -7.73 -0.46
CA ASP A 309 29.18 -6.45 -0.48
C ASP A 309 30.33 -6.45 -1.50
N GLU A 310 31.00 -7.59 -1.71
CA GLU A 310 32.00 -7.77 -2.77
C GLU A 310 31.39 -7.60 -4.16
N VAL A 311 30.18 -8.14 -4.40
CA VAL A 311 29.48 -7.95 -5.67
C VAL A 311 29.05 -6.51 -5.88
N LEU A 312 28.53 -5.83 -4.85
CA LEU A 312 28.18 -4.41 -4.98
C LEU A 312 29.42 -3.56 -5.28
N GLN A 313 30.54 -3.84 -4.61
CA GLN A 313 31.80 -3.15 -4.84
C GLN A 313 32.35 -3.41 -6.25
N PHE A 314 32.25 -4.64 -6.76
CA PHE A 314 32.59 -4.97 -8.14
C PHE A 314 31.84 -4.08 -9.14
N TYR A 315 30.52 -3.87 -8.96
CA TYR A 315 29.76 -3.01 -9.85
C TYR A 315 30.07 -1.51 -9.67
N VAL A 316 30.40 -1.06 -8.46
CA VAL A 316 30.88 0.31 -8.22
C VAL A 316 32.19 0.56 -8.96
N GLU A 317 33.13 -0.38 -8.90
CA GLU A 317 34.41 -0.30 -9.59
C GLU A 317 34.23 -0.37 -11.12
N LYS A 318 33.40 -1.31 -11.59
CA LYS A 318 33.08 -1.49 -13.03
C LYS A 318 32.47 -0.25 -13.66
N HIS A 319 31.60 0.46 -12.94
CA HIS A 319 30.92 1.67 -13.44
C HIS A 319 31.56 2.98 -12.98
N GLY A 320 32.64 2.92 -12.19
CA GLY A 320 33.37 4.07 -11.66
C GLY A 320 32.56 4.98 -10.71
N SER A 321 31.36 4.55 -10.29
CA SER A 321 30.45 5.34 -9.46
C SER A 321 29.43 4.45 -8.74
N GLN A 322 28.83 4.97 -7.67
CA GLN A 322 27.75 4.28 -6.94
C GLN A 322 26.39 4.39 -7.66
N GLU A 323 26.31 4.96 -8.88
CA GLU A 323 25.05 5.08 -9.63
C GLU A 323 24.45 3.73 -10.04
N ALA A 324 25.28 2.68 -10.09
CA ALA A 324 24.83 1.32 -10.33
C ALA A 324 24.10 0.71 -9.13
N LEU A 325 24.13 1.35 -7.95
CA LEU A 325 23.49 0.87 -6.74
C LEU A 325 22.14 1.57 -6.54
N ALA A 326 21.12 0.80 -6.13
CA ALA A 326 19.81 1.33 -5.79
C ALA A 326 19.83 2.19 -4.50
N ALA A 327 20.83 1.98 -3.64
CA ALA A 327 21.08 2.77 -2.45
C ALA A 327 22.60 2.97 -2.25
N PRO A 328 23.03 4.14 -1.76
CA PRO A 328 24.44 4.39 -1.47
C PRO A 328 24.95 3.46 -0.35
N LEU A 329 26.22 3.04 -0.45
CA LEU A 329 26.85 2.21 0.59
C LEU A 329 26.90 2.96 1.92
N ASP A 330 26.73 2.25 3.04
CA ASP A 330 26.72 2.81 4.41
C ASP A 330 28.15 3.08 4.95
N GLU A 331 28.93 3.83 4.17
CA GLU A 331 30.33 4.16 4.48
C GLU A 331 30.61 5.66 4.33
N GLY A 332 31.61 6.14 5.07
CA GLY A 332 32.05 7.55 5.01
C GLY A 332 30.93 8.55 5.30
N PHE A 333 30.75 9.52 4.40
CA PHE A 333 29.74 10.58 4.52
C PHE A 333 28.30 10.05 4.39
N ASN A 334 28.08 8.95 3.65
CA ASN A 334 26.76 8.39 3.43
C ASN A 334 26.11 7.88 4.71
N ARG A 335 26.90 7.54 5.74
CA ARG A 335 26.41 7.15 7.07
C ARG A 335 25.48 8.20 7.68
N LEU A 336 25.66 9.48 7.36
CA LEU A 336 24.76 10.54 7.85
C LEU A 336 23.34 10.37 7.32
N ALA A 337 23.17 9.96 6.06
CA ALA A 337 21.86 9.68 5.48
C ALA A 337 21.20 8.46 6.16
N TRP A 338 21.98 7.43 6.47
CA TRP A 338 21.51 6.23 7.17
C TRP A 338 21.19 6.50 8.66
N LEU A 339 21.87 7.45 9.30
CA LEU A 339 21.61 7.87 10.69
C LEU A 339 20.41 8.82 10.81
N PHE A 340 20.02 9.51 9.75
CA PHE A 340 18.99 10.54 9.76
C PHE A 340 17.64 10.09 10.37
N PRO A 341 17.06 8.93 10.00
CA PRO A 341 15.79 8.49 10.58
C PRO A 341 15.86 8.29 12.10
N TYR A 342 16.99 7.79 12.61
CA TYR A 342 17.19 7.59 14.04
C TYR A 342 17.37 8.89 14.80
N MET A 343 18.12 9.84 14.21
CA MET A 343 18.28 11.18 14.79
C MET A 343 16.93 11.91 14.88
N LEU A 344 16.08 11.78 13.84
CA LEU A 344 14.74 12.34 13.82
C LEU A 344 13.83 11.70 14.89
N ALA A 345 13.88 10.37 15.03
CA ALA A 345 13.14 9.66 16.08
C ALA A 345 13.61 10.07 17.50
N ALA A 346 14.93 10.14 17.72
CA ALA A 346 15.50 10.53 19.01
C ALA A 346 15.14 11.98 19.39
N THR A 347 15.26 12.91 18.45
CA THR A 347 14.86 14.31 18.66
C THR A 347 13.36 14.44 18.93
N GLY A 348 12.52 13.69 18.21
CA GLY A 348 11.08 13.61 18.47
C GLY A 348 10.76 13.08 19.88
N ALA A 349 11.43 12.00 20.31
CA ALA A 349 11.27 11.44 21.65
C ALA A 349 11.71 12.42 22.75
N ILE A 350 12.82 13.13 22.56
CA ILE A 350 13.31 14.16 23.50
C ILE A 350 12.32 15.32 23.57
N ALA A 351 11.82 15.80 22.44
CA ALA A 351 10.85 16.90 22.39
C ALA A 351 9.54 16.52 23.09
N MET A 352 9.03 15.31 22.82
CA MET A 352 7.83 14.79 23.46
C MET A 352 8.02 14.57 24.95
N GLY A 353 9.15 13.99 25.38
CA GLY A 353 9.50 13.86 26.79
C GLY A 353 9.61 15.22 27.49
N GLY A 354 10.22 16.20 26.86
CA GLY A 354 10.31 17.58 27.36
C GLY A 354 8.94 18.25 27.48
N ALA A 355 8.06 18.06 26.50
CA ALA A 355 6.69 18.56 26.54
C ALA A 355 5.88 17.92 27.67
N VAL A 356 5.99 16.60 27.86
CA VAL A 356 5.34 15.87 28.97
C VAL A 356 5.86 16.37 30.31
N VAL A 357 7.18 16.45 30.51
CA VAL A 357 7.78 16.96 31.76
C VAL A 357 7.34 18.40 32.05
N ARG A 358 7.32 19.26 31.01
CA ARG A 358 6.85 20.64 31.14
C ARG A 358 5.38 20.67 31.54
N TRP A 359 4.53 19.86 30.92
CA TRP A 359 3.10 19.81 31.24
C TRP A 359 2.85 19.27 32.66
N THR A 360 3.56 18.21 33.06
CA THR A 360 3.44 17.67 34.44
C THR A 360 3.92 18.65 35.50
N ARG A 361 4.91 19.49 35.18
CA ARG A 361 5.39 20.55 36.09
C ARG A 361 4.49 21.77 36.12
N TYR A 362 3.79 22.09 35.03
CA TYR A 362 2.84 23.20 34.98
C TYR A 362 1.55 22.90 35.76
N GLY A 363 1.21 21.62 35.93
CA GLY A 363 0.10 21.18 36.79
C GLY A 363 0.42 21.13 38.29
N GLN A 364 1.67 21.37 38.68
CA GLN A 364 2.07 21.59 40.07
C GLN A 364 2.20 23.08 40.31
N GLU A 365 1.08 23.76 40.59
CA GLU A 365 1.18 25.03 41.30
C GLU A 365 1.91 24.77 42.63
N PRO A 366 2.86 25.62 43.04
CA PRO A 366 3.55 25.44 44.30
C PRO A 366 2.51 25.55 45.42
N ASP A 367 2.39 24.46 46.18
CA ASP A 367 1.61 24.37 47.41
C ASP A 367 2.29 25.25 48.47
N GLY A 368 2.15 26.56 48.29
CA GLY A 368 2.83 27.62 48.99
C GLY A 368 1.84 28.73 49.27
N GLY A 369 0.81 28.37 50.05
CA GLY A 369 -0.20 29.31 50.51
C GLY A 369 0.40 30.46 51.30
N THR A 370 0.20 31.67 50.80
CA THR A 370 -0.35 32.74 51.62
C THR A 370 -1.68 33.11 50.99
N ALA A 371 -2.77 32.71 51.65
CA ALA A 371 -4.10 33.19 51.33
C ALA A 371 -4.09 34.72 51.46
N VAL A 372 -4.02 35.41 50.32
CA VAL A 372 -4.30 36.84 50.27
C VAL A 372 -5.80 36.95 50.47
N ALA A 373 -6.21 37.57 51.57
CA ALA A 373 -7.62 37.85 51.81
C ALA A 373 -8.16 38.64 50.61
N PRO A 374 -9.32 38.26 50.05
CA PRO A 374 -9.89 38.94 48.89
C PRO A 374 -10.03 40.42 49.19
N THR A 375 -9.61 41.25 48.24
CA THR A 375 -9.71 42.70 48.40
C THR A 375 -11.18 43.12 48.37
N GLU A 376 -11.52 44.27 48.97
CA GLU A 376 -12.91 44.76 49.01
C GLU A 376 -13.52 44.90 47.60
N SER A 377 -12.68 45.16 46.59
CA SER A 377 -13.09 45.17 45.18
C SER A 377 -13.46 43.80 44.63
N ASP A 378 -12.79 42.73 45.07
CA ASP A 378 -13.06 41.37 44.61
C ASP A 378 -14.42 40.89 45.13
N VAL A 379 -14.72 41.19 46.40
CA VAL A 379 -16.01 40.88 47.04
C VAL A 379 -17.14 41.66 46.37
N GLN A 380 -16.92 42.93 46.02
CA GLN A 380 -17.91 43.74 45.31
C GLN A 380 -18.14 43.23 43.87
N LEU A 381 -17.09 42.73 43.21
CA LEU A 381 -17.19 42.20 41.85
C LEU A 381 -17.95 40.86 41.84
N GLU A 382 -17.67 39.95 42.76
CA GLU A 382 -18.39 38.68 42.91
C GLU A 382 -19.87 38.91 43.23
N ALA A 383 -20.18 39.82 44.16
CA ALA A 383 -21.57 40.16 44.49
C ALA A 383 -22.34 40.72 43.29
N ARG A 384 -21.67 41.46 42.41
CA ARG A 384 -22.26 42.06 41.20
C ARG A 384 -22.48 41.01 40.10
N LEU A 385 -21.57 40.05 39.97
CA LEU A 385 -21.70 38.89 39.08
C LEU A 385 -22.86 37.97 39.49
N ASP A 386 -23.01 37.71 40.79
CA ASP A 386 -24.14 36.91 41.30
C ASP A 386 -25.50 37.58 41.06
N ASP A 387 -25.56 38.91 41.14
CA ASP A 387 -26.78 39.69 40.90
C ASP A 387 -27.14 39.78 39.39
N GLU A 388 -26.13 39.82 38.51
CA GLU A 388 -26.33 39.69 37.06
C GLU A 388 -26.79 38.28 36.67
N LEU A 389 -26.22 37.23 37.28
CA LEU A 389 -26.63 35.84 37.04
C LEU A 389 -28.05 35.55 37.52
N ARG A 390 -28.48 36.15 38.63
CA ARG A 390 -29.87 36.06 39.12
C ARG A 390 -30.91 36.71 38.22
N ASN A 391 -30.51 37.70 37.42
CA ASN A 391 -31.41 38.38 36.47
C ASN A 391 -31.44 37.69 35.09
N LEU A 392 -30.68 36.61 34.91
CA LEU A 392 -30.61 35.84 33.65
C LEU A 392 -31.46 34.55 33.67
N ASP A 393 -32.08 34.22 34.80
CA ASP A 393 -33.15 33.21 34.96
C ASP A 393 -34.51 33.91 35.14
#